data_AF-A0AAU7ZUN0-F1
#
_entry.id   AF-A0AAU7ZUN0-F1
#
_cell.length_a   1.000
_cell.length_b   1.000
_cell.length_c   1.000
_cell.angle_alpha   90.00
_cell.angle_beta   90.00
_cell.angle_gamma   90.00
#
_symmetry.space_group_name_H-M   'P 1'
#
loop_
_entity.id
_entity.type
_entity.pdbx_description
1 polymer ?
#
loop_
_entity_poly.entity_id
_entity_poly.type
_entity_poly.pdbx_seq_one_letter_code
_entity_poly.pdbx_strand_id
1 'polypeptide(L)'
;MWREDSHPKEEELLLLVDGELSTRRASRIRAHLTACWDCRARVTEIEQTITGFVRTHRQSIDPMLPPAAESGAQLRYQLAELASRPLPDSWRRFFHPGPVIRFGVYGTITAILTILGGEAIYHRFTPRVPDPATATLALRAIPDRNLTPGAARQVAIKDICSVAHEEVIKPVSLSLRQQVFHEYGIINPNPDDYEIDYLIAPELGGLEDIQNLWPEPNTSPTWNSHAKDALEERLHELVCSGKLDVATAQHDISTNWIAAYKKYLPAEAGFPEGVNSSQNRLTSLAAF
;
A
#
# COMPACT_ATOMS: atom_id res chain seq x y z
N MET A 1 -5.87 -26.75 -3.31
CA MET A 1 -5.10 -27.76 -4.06
C MET A 1 -4.98 -27.21 -5.47
N TRP A 2 -3.89 -26.49 -5.73
CA TRP A 2 -3.66 -25.72 -6.95
C TRP A 2 -3.33 -26.66 -8.10
N ARG A 3 -3.82 -26.37 -9.31
CA ARG A 3 -3.55 -27.13 -10.53
C ARG A 3 -2.20 -26.68 -11.11
N GLU A 4 -1.43 -27.62 -11.61
CA GLU A 4 0.03 -27.58 -11.87
C GLU A 4 0.56 -26.58 -12.92
N ASP A 5 -0.23 -25.65 -13.50
CA ASP A 5 0.11 -25.08 -14.82
C ASP A 5 0.20 -23.54 -14.96
N SER A 6 0.28 -22.74 -13.89
CA SER A 6 0.37 -21.26 -14.02
C SER A 6 1.52 -20.64 -13.22
N HIS A 7 2.70 -20.56 -13.83
CA HIS A 7 3.86 -19.84 -13.30
C HIS A 7 3.83 -18.35 -13.67
N PRO A 8 4.30 -17.42 -12.80
CA PRO A 8 4.52 -16.02 -13.13
C PRO A 8 5.42 -15.85 -14.35
N LYS A 9 5.16 -14.82 -15.15
CA LYS A 9 5.98 -14.54 -16.33
C LYS A 9 7.33 -13.98 -15.93
N GLU A 10 8.33 -14.17 -16.79
CA GLU A 10 9.70 -13.67 -16.56
C GLU A 10 9.77 -12.15 -16.40
N GLU A 11 8.97 -11.41 -17.16
CA GLU A 11 8.84 -9.95 -17.03
C GLU A 11 8.42 -9.51 -15.62
N GLU A 12 7.53 -10.26 -14.97
CA GLU A 12 7.07 -9.96 -13.62
C GLU A 12 8.10 -10.33 -12.56
N LEU A 13 8.87 -11.41 -12.77
CA LEU A 13 9.97 -11.78 -11.88
C LEU A 13 11.09 -10.73 -11.91
N LEU A 14 11.37 -10.13 -13.08
CA LEU A 14 12.31 -9.02 -13.21
C LEU A 14 11.80 -7.78 -12.46
N LEU A 15 10.57 -7.35 -12.71
CA LEU A 15 9.96 -6.22 -12.01
C LEU A 15 9.87 -6.44 -10.49
N LEU A 16 9.72 -7.70 -10.04
CA LEU A 16 9.75 -8.05 -8.62
C LEU A 16 11.13 -7.79 -8.00
N VAL A 17 12.19 -8.21 -8.69
CA VAL A 17 13.57 -8.07 -8.23
C VAL A 17 14.01 -6.60 -8.24
N ASP A 18 13.60 -5.84 -9.25
CA ASP A 18 13.90 -4.40 -9.36
C ASP A 18 13.05 -3.54 -8.42
N GLY A 19 11.99 -4.11 -7.82
CA GLY A 19 11.10 -3.41 -6.89
C GLY A 19 10.08 -2.49 -7.57
N GLU A 20 9.90 -2.63 -8.88
CA GLU A 20 8.98 -1.82 -9.71
C GLU A 20 7.56 -2.39 -9.78
N LEU A 21 7.34 -3.60 -9.26
CA LEU A 21 5.99 -4.14 -9.11
C LEU A 21 5.18 -3.38 -8.06
N SER A 22 3.89 -3.19 -8.34
CA SER A 22 2.96 -2.72 -7.31
C SER A 22 2.91 -3.68 -6.13
N THR A 23 2.59 -3.13 -4.96
CA THR A 23 2.62 -3.87 -3.68
C THR A 23 1.75 -5.14 -3.71
N ARG A 24 0.61 -5.11 -4.40
CA ARG A 24 -0.29 -6.26 -4.63
C ARG A 24 0.35 -7.35 -5.47
N ARG A 25 0.95 -7.00 -6.60
CA ARG A 25 1.60 -7.96 -7.50
C ARG A 25 2.83 -8.58 -6.84
N ALA A 26 3.59 -7.75 -6.14
CA ALA A 26 4.77 -8.19 -5.41
C ALA A 26 4.42 -9.15 -4.26
N SER A 27 3.36 -8.90 -3.49
CA SER A 27 2.95 -9.81 -2.39
C SER A 27 2.46 -11.16 -2.92
N ARG A 28 1.71 -11.16 -4.02
CA ARG A 28 1.18 -12.38 -4.66
C ARG A 28 2.30 -13.25 -5.22
N ILE A 29 3.24 -12.68 -5.97
CA ILE A 29 4.37 -13.44 -6.51
C ILE A 29 5.24 -13.96 -5.36
N ARG A 30 5.49 -13.16 -4.32
CA ARG A 30 6.21 -13.66 -3.13
C ARG A 30 5.49 -14.83 -2.45
N ALA A 31 4.17 -14.81 -2.36
CA ALA A 31 3.40 -15.96 -1.85
C ALA A 31 3.58 -17.20 -2.74
N HIS A 32 3.50 -17.05 -4.07
CA HIS A 32 3.77 -18.14 -5.02
C HIS A 32 5.19 -18.70 -4.88
N LEU A 33 6.19 -17.82 -4.71
CA LEU A 33 7.59 -18.19 -4.48
C LEU A 33 7.80 -18.97 -3.18
N THR A 34 6.85 -19.00 -2.23
CA THR A 34 6.96 -19.88 -1.06
C THR A 34 6.59 -21.34 -1.39
N ALA A 35 5.74 -21.56 -2.39
CA ALA A 35 5.25 -22.88 -2.77
C ALA A 35 5.99 -23.47 -3.98
N CYS A 36 6.47 -22.65 -4.91
CA CYS A 36 7.08 -23.10 -6.18
C CYS A 36 8.61 -23.05 -6.18
N TRP A 37 9.28 -24.18 -6.45
CA TRP A 37 10.74 -24.25 -6.55
C TRP A 37 11.28 -23.67 -7.87
N ASP A 38 10.59 -23.86 -8.98
CA ASP A 38 11.07 -23.41 -10.30
C ASP A 38 11.13 -21.88 -10.39
N CYS A 39 10.10 -21.20 -9.91
CA CYS A 39 10.09 -19.74 -9.86
C CYS A 39 11.15 -19.18 -8.90
N ARG A 40 11.44 -19.87 -7.79
CA ARG A 40 12.57 -19.49 -6.90
C ARG A 40 13.91 -19.62 -7.61
N ALA A 41 14.12 -20.70 -8.36
CA ALA A 41 15.35 -20.89 -9.12
C ALA A 41 15.53 -19.78 -10.17
N ARG A 42 14.45 -19.40 -10.86
CA ARG A 42 14.48 -18.32 -11.86
C ARG A 42 14.79 -16.95 -11.26
N VAL A 43 14.18 -16.60 -10.12
CA VAL A 43 14.51 -15.36 -9.40
C VAL A 43 15.98 -15.35 -8.97
N THR A 44 16.49 -16.47 -8.48
CA THR A 44 17.91 -16.60 -8.07
C THR A 44 18.86 -16.36 -9.25
N GLU A 45 18.54 -16.85 -10.45
CA GLU A 45 19.34 -16.63 -11.66
C GLU A 45 19.42 -15.14 -12.06
N ILE A 46 18.29 -14.43 -11.95
CA ILE A 46 18.21 -12.98 -12.18
C ILE A 46 19.09 -12.24 -11.15
N GLU A 47 18.92 -12.53 -9.87
CA GLU A 47 19.70 -11.89 -8.78
C GLU A 47 21.20 -12.13 -8.93
N GLN A 48 21.61 -13.33 -9.38
CA GLN A 48 23.02 -13.64 -9.65
C GLN A 48 23.59 -12.79 -10.79
N THR A 49 22.79 -12.56 -11.84
CA THR A 49 23.17 -11.71 -12.97
C THR A 49 23.38 -10.27 -12.51
N ILE A 50 22.45 -9.72 -11.73
CA ILE A 50 22.55 -8.37 -11.13
C ILE A 50 23.77 -8.28 -10.22
N THR A 51 23.99 -9.28 -9.35
CA THR A 51 25.14 -9.33 -8.46
C THR A 51 26.46 -9.34 -9.25
N GLY A 52 26.50 -10.06 -10.37
CA GLY A 52 27.62 -10.05 -11.30
C GLY A 52 27.91 -8.66 -11.84
N PHE A 53 26.88 -7.97 -12.35
CA PHE A 53 27.00 -6.60 -12.85
C PHE A 53 27.46 -5.63 -11.76
N VAL A 54 26.83 -5.62 -10.58
CA VAL A 54 27.19 -4.74 -9.45
C VAL A 54 28.65 -4.96 -9.04
N ARG A 55 29.10 -6.22 -8.98
CA ARG A 55 30.50 -6.53 -8.67
C ARG A 55 31.44 -5.92 -9.71
N THR A 56 31.15 -6.10 -11.00
CA THR A 56 31.96 -5.54 -12.08
C THR A 56 31.97 -4.00 -12.03
N HIS A 57 30.80 -3.38 -11.84
CA HIS A 57 30.67 -1.93 -11.69
C HIS A 57 31.51 -1.40 -10.53
N ARG A 58 31.44 -2.02 -9.34
CA ARG A 58 32.25 -1.62 -8.20
C ARG A 58 33.75 -1.80 -8.43
N GLN A 59 34.16 -2.75 -9.26
CA GLN A 59 35.58 -2.96 -9.56
C GLN A 59 36.12 -1.99 -10.61
N SER A 60 35.29 -1.55 -11.55
CA SER A 60 35.72 -0.69 -12.67
C SER A 60 35.41 0.79 -12.47
N ILE A 61 34.25 1.13 -11.89
CA ILE A 61 33.71 2.49 -11.81
C ILE A 61 33.95 3.12 -10.44
N ASP A 62 33.69 2.41 -9.33
CA ASP A 62 33.88 2.99 -7.98
C ASP A 62 35.30 3.53 -7.72
N PRO A 63 36.39 2.92 -8.22
CA PRO A 63 37.74 3.49 -8.06
C PRO A 63 37.94 4.81 -8.81
N MET A 64 37.08 5.13 -9.79
CA MET A 64 37.11 6.39 -10.53
C MET A 64 36.27 7.49 -9.87
N LEU A 65 35.45 7.15 -8.86
CA LEU A 65 34.60 8.10 -8.16
C LEU A 65 35.32 8.64 -6.90
N PRO A 66 35.20 9.94 -6.59
CA PRO A 66 35.73 10.48 -5.34
C PRO A 66 35.02 9.83 -4.14
N PRO A 67 35.76 9.52 -3.05
CA PRO A 67 35.20 8.79 -1.92
C PRO A 67 34.12 9.59 -1.19
N ALA A 68 32.87 9.11 -1.21
CA ALA A 68 31.74 9.70 -0.49
C ALA A 68 31.95 9.82 1.04
N ALA A 69 32.94 9.10 1.58
CA ALA A 69 33.36 9.19 2.97
C ALA A 69 33.89 10.58 3.36
N GLU A 70 34.52 11.32 2.42
CA GLU A 70 35.01 12.67 2.70
C GLU A 70 33.85 13.67 2.89
N SER A 71 32.86 13.62 2.00
CA SER A 71 31.67 14.48 2.07
C SER A 71 30.88 14.28 3.37
N GLY A 72 30.75 13.02 3.82
CA GLY A 72 30.04 12.67 5.05
C GLY A 72 30.81 13.05 6.33
N ALA A 73 32.14 12.99 6.31
CA ALA A 73 32.98 13.36 7.45
C ALA A 73 32.92 14.87 7.73
N GLN A 74 32.94 15.69 6.67
CA GLN A 74 32.86 17.14 6.80
C GLN A 74 31.53 17.61 7.41
N LEU A 75 30.41 17.01 6.98
CA LEU A 75 29.09 17.32 7.54
C LEU A 75 28.98 16.93 9.03
N ARG A 76 29.50 15.75 9.39
CA ARG A 76 29.51 15.28 10.80
C ARG A 76 30.33 16.20 11.70
N TYR A 77 31.48 16.68 11.22
CA TYR A 77 32.29 17.65 11.94
C TYR A 77 31.52 18.96 12.17
N GLN A 78 30.86 19.50 11.14
CA GLN A 78 30.07 20.73 11.27
C GLN A 78 28.92 20.60 12.28
N LEU A 79 28.23 19.46 12.29
CA LEU A 79 27.14 19.20 13.26
C LEU A 79 27.67 19.09 14.69
N ALA A 80 28.82 18.43 14.90
CA ALA A 80 29.44 18.32 16.22
C ALA A 80 29.94 19.68 16.75
N GLU A 81 30.46 20.53 15.87
CA GLU A 81 30.86 21.90 16.20
C GLU A 81 29.67 22.78 16.60
N LEU A 82 28.53 22.65 15.92
CA LEU A 82 27.31 23.37 16.30
C LEU A 82 26.75 22.89 17.65
N ALA A 83 26.84 21.58 17.93
CA ALA A 83 26.34 20.99 19.18
C ALA A 83 27.19 21.34 20.43
N SER A 84 28.45 21.70 20.25
CA SER A 84 29.39 21.99 21.36
C SER A 84 29.41 23.46 21.81
N ARG A 85 28.68 24.36 21.12
CA ARG A 85 28.58 25.77 21.52
C ARG A 85 27.78 25.92 22.81
N PRO A 86 28.31 26.59 23.84
CA PRO A 86 27.58 26.80 25.10
C PRO A 86 26.33 27.64 24.84
N LEU A 87 25.19 27.18 25.38
CA LEU A 87 23.92 27.88 25.28
C LEU A 87 24.04 29.29 25.93
N PRO A 88 23.41 30.33 25.33
CA PRO A 88 23.44 31.68 25.89
C PRO A 88 22.85 31.74 27.31
N ASP A 89 23.41 32.59 28.18
CA ASP A 89 22.97 32.78 29.58
C ASP A 89 21.49 33.18 29.75
N SER A 90 20.84 33.67 28.69
CA SER A 90 19.40 33.92 28.65
C SER A 90 18.57 32.64 28.79
N TRP A 91 19.05 31.51 28.25
CA TRP A 91 18.39 30.21 28.34
C TRP A 91 18.46 29.64 29.75
N ARG A 92 19.60 29.77 30.46
CA ARG A 92 19.73 29.34 31.87
C ARG A 92 18.77 30.08 32.80
N ARG A 93 18.56 31.39 32.59
CA ARG A 93 17.58 32.20 33.34
C ARG A 93 16.12 31.81 33.03
N PHE A 94 15.87 31.32 31.82
CA PHE A 94 14.54 30.86 31.40
C PHE A 94 14.13 29.54 32.11
N PHE A 95 15.07 28.61 32.33
CA PHE A 95 14.79 27.30 32.96
C PHE A 95 14.88 27.28 34.49
N HIS A 96 15.38 28.33 35.14
CA HIS A 96 15.46 28.45 36.59
C HIS A 96 14.92 29.79 37.10
N PRO A 97 13.60 30.06 37.00
CA PRO A 97 13.04 31.28 37.52
C PRO A 97 12.96 31.22 39.06
N GLY A 98 13.10 32.38 39.72
CA GLY A 98 13.12 32.50 41.18
C GLY A 98 11.83 31.99 41.86
N PRO A 99 11.84 31.81 43.20
CA PRO A 99 10.80 31.08 43.93
C PRO A 99 9.38 31.68 43.78
N VAL A 100 9.26 32.99 43.55
CA VAL A 100 7.97 33.69 43.35
C VAL A 100 7.32 33.31 42.00
N ILE A 101 8.13 33.09 40.96
CA ILE A 101 7.64 32.72 39.62
C ILE A 101 7.21 31.25 39.59
N ARG A 102 7.85 30.39 40.40
CA ARG A 102 7.49 28.96 40.53
C ARG A 102 6.03 28.77 40.97
N PHE A 103 5.55 29.55 41.95
CA PHE A 103 4.15 29.46 42.41
C PHE A 103 3.14 29.94 41.35
N GLY A 104 3.49 30.97 40.57
CA GLY A 104 2.68 31.40 39.43
C GLY A 104 2.59 30.34 38.32
N VAL A 105 3.69 29.62 38.04
CA VAL A 105 3.75 28.54 37.05
C VAL A 105 2.93 27.31 37.48
N TYR A 106 2.93 26.94 38.76
CA TYR A 106 2.09 25.83 39.24
C TYR A 106 0.58 26.15 39.14
N GLY A 107 0.18 27.40 39.36
CA GLY A 107 -1.21 27.85 39.18
C GLY A 107 -1.67 27.86 37.73
N THR A 108 -0.79 28.18 36.78
CA THR A 108 -1.12 28.11 35.34
C THR A 108 -1.13 26.68 34.83
N ILE A 109 -0.23 25.82 35.28
CA ILE A 109 -0.21 24.39 34.89
C ILE A 109 -1.50 23.67 35.32
N THR A 110 -2.01 23.92 36.52
CA THR A 110 -3.26 23.29 36.98
C THR A 110 -4.48 23.76 36.18
N ALA A 111 -4.55 25.05 35.82
CA ALA A 111 -5.58 25.58 34.95
C ALA A 111 -5.49 25.02 33.51
N ILE A 112 -4.27 24.82 32.98
CA ILE A 112 -4.07 24.20 31.67
C ILE A 112 -4.47 22.71 31.71
N LEU A 113 -4.14 21.98 32.78
CA LEU A 113 -4.51 20.58 32.92
C LEU A 113 -6.02 20.36 33.05
N THR A 114 -6.76 21.27 33.69
CA THR A 114 -8.23 21.20 33.74
C THR A 114 -8.87 21.54 32.39
N ILE A 115 -8.30 22.50 31.64
CA ILE A 115 -8.75 22.82 30.28
C ILE A 115 -8.46 21.64 29.32
N LEU A 116 -7.24 21.09 29.32
CA LEU A 116 -6.88 19.93 28.49
C LEU A 116 -7.65 18.66 28.88
N GLY A 117 -7.91 18.45 30.17
CA GLY A 117 -8.77 17.37 30.65
C GLY A 117 -10.22 17.54 30.20
N GLY A 118 -10.74 18.77 30.22
CA GLY A 118 -12.05 19.12 29.69
C GLY A 118 -12.15 18.92 28.18
N GLU A 119 -11.10 19.29 27.43
CA GLU A 119 -11.00 19.14 25.98
C GLU A 119 -10.91 17.65 25.57
N ALA A 120 -10.19 16.82 26.33
CA ALA A 120 -10.16 15.37 26.13
C ALA A 120 -11.53 14.69 26.38
N ILE A 121 -12.27 15.16 27.39
CA ILE A 121 -13.64 14.69 27.67
C ILE A 121 -14.59 15.17 26.57
N TYR A 122 -14.44 16.41 26.11
CA TYR A 122 -15.22 16.98 25.02
C TYR A 122 -15.00 16.19 23.71
N HIS A 123 -13.75 15.89 23.35
CA HIS A 123 -13.41 15.08 22.17
C HIS A 123 -13.86 13.63 22.24
N ARG A 124 -14.08 13.06 23.43
CA ARG A 124 -14.71 11.73 23.58
C ARG A 124 -16.21 11.76 23.28
N PHE A 125 -16.88 12.88 23.49
CA PHE A 125 -18.33 13.03 23.31
C PHE A 125 -18.73 13.68 21.99
N THR A 126 -17.84 14.43 21.32
CA THR A 126 -18.11 14.96 19.97
C THR A 126 -17.64 13.98 18.89
N PRO A 127 -18.48 13.62 17.90
CA PRO A 127 -18.03 12.83 16.76
C PRO A 127 -16.90 13.56 16.02
N ARG A 128 -15.78 12.87 15.81
CA ARG A 128 -14.59 13.42 15.15
C ARG A 128 -14.94 13.77 13.70
N VAL A 129 -15.12 15.05 13.41
CA VAL A 129 -15.15 15.55 12.03
C VAL A 129 -13.77 15.24 11.44
N PRO A 130 -13.67 14.50 10.32
CA PRO A 130 -12.39 14.22 9.70
C PRO A 130 -11.63 15.52 9.40
N ASP A 131 -10.31 15.50 9.63
CA ASP A 131 -9.46 16.63 9.27
C ASP A 131 -9.63 16.91 7.76
N PRO A 132 -9.80 18.18 7.33
CA PRO A 132 -9.95 18.52 5.91
C PRO A 132 -8.87 17.88 5.01
N ALA A 133 -7.66 17.64 5.52
CA ALA A 133 -6.61 16.93 4.76
C ALA A 133 -6.97 15.46 4.51
N THR A 134 -7.50 14.74 5.50
CA THR A 134 -7.94 13.34 5.33
C THR A 134 -9.19 13.23 4.47
N ALA A 135 -10.10 14.18 4.58
CA ALA A 135 -11.28 14.26 3.70
C ALA A 135 -10.87 14.49 2.23
N THR A 136 -9.87 15.34 1.98
CA THR A 136 -9.34 15.60 0.63
C THR A 136 -8.65 14.37 0.03
N LEU A 137 -7.86 13.64 0.83
CA LEU A 137 -7.23 12.38 0.39
C LEU A 137 -8.27 11.28 0.11
N ALA A 138 -9.31 11.18 0.95
CA ALA A 138 -10.40 10.24 0.70
C ALA A 138 -11.22 10.59 -0.56
N LEU A 139 -11.34 11.87 -0.89
CA LEU A 139 -12.01 12.30 -2.13
C LEU A 139 -11.19 11.94 -3.37
N ARG A 140 -9.85 12.03 -3.29
CA ARG A 140 -8.94 11.57 -4.35
C ARG A 140 -8.92 10.06 -4.52
N ALA A 141 -9.31 9.32 -3.49
CA ALA A 141 -9.38 7.86 -3.53
C ALA A 141 -10.62 7.34 -4.28
N ILE A 142 -11.52 8.21 -4.76
CA ILE A 142 -12.67 7.83 -5.60
C ILE A 142 -12.44 8.39 -7.01
N PRO A 143 -12.57 7.58 -8.09
CA PRO A 143 -12.44 8.07 -9.45
C PRO A 143 -13.54 9.06 -9.84
N ASP A 144 -13.24 9.94 -10.79
CA ASP A 144 -14.27 10.79 -11.38
C ASP A 144 -15.20 9.93 -12.24
N ARG A 145 -16.48 9.83 -11.84
CA ARG A 145 -17.47 9.00 -12.51
C ARG A 145 -17.75 9.42 -13.96
N ASN A 146 -17.47 10.67 -14.33
CA ASN A 146 -17.62 11.12 -15.71
C ASN A 146 -16.49 10.60 -16.61
N LEU A 147 -15.29 10.41 -16.04
CA LEU A 147 -14.11 9.89 -16.74
C LEU A 147 -14.04 8.36 -16.69
N THR A 148 -14.35 7.79 -15.52
CA THR A 148 -14.29 6.36 -15.24
C THR A 148 -15.62 5.86 -14.67
N PRO A 149 -16.66 5.70 -15.51
CA PRO A 149 -17.96 5.17 -15.08
C PRO A 149 -17.93 3.67 -14.73
N GLY A 150 -16.88 2.93 -15.10
CA GLY A 150 -16.73 1.49 -14.87
C GLY A 150 -17.19 0.66 -16.07
N ALA A 151 -16.47 0.70 -17.18
CA ALA A 151 -16.79 -0.13 -18.34
C ALA A 151 -16.58 -1.63 -18.04
N ALA A 152 -17.63 -2.42 -18.19
CA ALA A 152 -17.62 -3.87 -17.98
C ALA A 152 -18.39 -4.61 -19.08
N ARG A 153 -17.98 -5.84 -19.37
CA ARG A 153 -18.70 -6.75 -20.29
C ARG A 153 -19.83 -7.46 -19.55
N GLN A 154 -20.89 -7.76 -20.30
CA GLN A 154 -21.85 -8.78 -19.87
C GLN A 154 -21.15 -10.13 -19.96
N VAL A 155 -20.97 -10.78 -18.81
CA VAL A 155 -20.23 -12.04 -18.70
C VAL A 155 -21.04 -13.01 -17.85
N ALA A 156 -21.07 -14.28 -18.25
CA ALA A 156 -21.74 -15.29 -17.46
C ALA A 156 -20.92 -15.62 -16.21
N ILE A 157 -21.58 -15.91 -15.08
CA ILE A 157 -20.93 -16.24 -13.81
C ILE A 157 -19.91 -17.38 -13.99
N LYS A 158 -20.22 -18.38 -14.82
CA LYS A 158 -19.30 -19.48 -15.13
C LYS A 158 -17.96 -19.00 -15.73
N ASP A 159 -17.96 -17.92 -16.51
CA ASP A 159 -16.76 -17.40 -17.18
C ASP A 159 -15.93 -16.53 -16.22
N ILE A 160 -16.57 -15.93 -15.21
CA ILE A 160 -15.91 -15.24 -14.09
C ILE A 160 -15.28 -16.25 -13.12
N CYS A 161 -15.99 -17.33 -12.81
CA CYS A 161 -15.63 -18.26 -11.73
C CYS A 161 -14.81 -19.47 -12.17
N SER A 162 -14.53 -19.61 -13.47
CA SER A 162 -13.70 -20.69 -14.03
C SER A 162 -12.23 -20.31 -14.17
N VAL A 163 -11.90 -19.02 -14.09
CA VAL A 163 -10.54 -18.51 -14.19
C VAL A 163 -10.03 -18.23 -12.77
N ALA A 164 -8.81 -18.69 -12.46
CA ALA A 164 -8.18 -18.33 -11.20
C ALA A 164 -7.82 -16.82 -11.20
N HIS A 165 -7.94 -16.17 -10.04
CA HIS A 165 -7.64 -14.74 -9.81
C HIS A 165 -6.24 -14.29 -10.30
N GLU A 166 -5.35 -15.25 -10.58
CA GLU A 166 -3.97 -15.03 -11.01
C GLU A 166 -3.78 -14.86 -12.52
N GLU A 167 -4.75 -15.23 -13.36
CA GLU A 167 -4.53 -15.34 -14.81
C GLU A 167 -4.94 -14.08 -15.61
N VAL A 168 -5.58 -13.10 -14.97
CA VAL A 168 -6.26 -11.98 -15.68
C VAL A 168 -5.55 -10.63 -15.54
N ILE A 169 -4.52 -10.52 -14.69
CA ILE A 169 -3.84 -9.24 -14.46
C ILE A 169 -2.77 -9.02 -15.54
N LYS A 170 -3.12 -8.27 -16.59
CA LYS A 170 -2.15 -7.76 -17.57
C LYS A 170 -1.69 -6.36 -17.18
N PRO A 171 -0.40 -6.01 -17.37
CA PRO A 171 0.02 -4.62 -17.30
C PRO A 171 -0.73 -3.82 -18.37
N VAL A 172 -1.35 -2.72 -17.95
CA VAL A 172 -2.01 -1.77 -18.85
C VAL A 172 -0.97 -1.20 -19.82
N SER A 173 -1.29 -1.14 -21.11
CA SER A 173 -0.35 -0.60 -22.11
C SER A 173 0.09 0.83 -21.78
N LEU A 174 1.36 1.17 -22.08
CA LEU A 174 1.90 2.51 -21.82
C LEU A 174 1.10 3.63 -22.49
N SER A 175 0.60 3.39 -23.71
CA SER A 175 -0.25 4.33 -24.44
C SER A 175 -1.56 4.60 -23.70
N LEU A 176 -2.20 3.55 -23.16
CA LEU A 176 -3.45 3.69 -22.43
C LEU A 176 -3.24 4.37 -21.07
N ARG A 177 -2.14 4.05 -20.38
CA ARG A 177 -1.71 4.74 -19.16
C ARG A 177 -1.51 6.25 -19.38
N GLN A 178 -0.83 6.64 -20.46
CA GLN A 178 -0.66 8.05 -20.82
C GLN A 178 -2.00 8.74 -21.12
N GLN A 179 -2.91 8.05 -21.81
CA GLN A 179 -4.22 8.58 -22.12
C GLN A 179 -5.06 8.82 -20.85
N VAL A 180 -5.06 7.88 -19.90
CA VAL A 180 -5.74 8.06 -18.60
C VAL A 180 -5.21 9.29 -17.85
N PHE A 181 -3.89 9.46 -17.76
CA PHE A 181 -3.33 10.66 -17.11
C PHE A 181 -3.73 11.96 -17.83
N HIS A 182 -3.80 11.94 -19.16
CA HIS A 182 -4.24 13.08 -19.96
C HIS A 182 -5.69 13.46 -19.66
N GLU A 183 -6.62 12.49 -19.67
CA GLU A 183 -8.04 12.73 -19.37
C GLU A 183 -8.25 13.25 -17.94
N TYR A 184 -7.46 12.75 -16.99
CA TYR A 184 -7.48 13.21 -15.60
C TYR A 184 -6.74 14.55 -15.38
N GLY A 185 -6.19 15.16 -16.43
CA GLY A 185 -5.47 16.45 -16.35
C GLY A 185 -4.17 16.39 -15.56
N ILE A 186 -3.57 15.21 -15.41
CA ILE A 186 -2.32 14.99 -14.67
C ILE A 186 -1.14 15.25 -15.61
N ILE A 187 -0.46 16.38 -15.37
CA ILE A 187 0.72 16.79 -16.15
C ILE A 187 1.98 16.32 -15.44
N ASN A 188 2.87 15.63 -16.15
CA ASN A 188 4.12 15.05 -15.62
C ASN A 188 3.88 14.11 -14.40
N PRO A 189 3.14 13.00 -14.58
CA PRO A 189 2.88 12.06 -13.49
C PRO A 189 4.19 11.47 -12.96
N ASN A 190 4.41 11.57 -11.65
CA ASN A 190 5.41 10.75 -10.99
C ASN A 190 4.85 9.32 -10.88
N PRO A 191 5.56 8.29 -11.39
CA PRO A 191 5.11 6.90 -11.28
C PRO A 191 4.78 6.45 -9.86
N ASP A 192 5.46 7.02 -8.85
CA ASP A 192 5.26 6.67 -7.44
C ASP A 192 3.97 7.25 -6.83
N ASP A 193 3.39 8.28 -7.44
CA ASP A 193 2.21 8.95 -6.88
C ASP A 193 0.90 8.23 -7.25
N TYR A 194 0.90 7.49 -8.38
CA TYR A 194 -0.30 6.87 -8.94
C TYR A 194 -0.06 5.48 -9.55
N GLU A 195 -0.95 4.54 -9.24
CA GLU A 195 -1.11 3.29 -9.97
C GLU A 195 -2.28 3.44 -10.96
N ILE A 196 -2.12 3.00 -12.22
CA ILE A 196 -3.26 2.92 -13.12
C ILE A 196 -3.99 1.62 -12.82
N ASP A 197 -5.22 1.73 -12.37
CA ASP A 197 -5.99 0.60 -11.92
C ASP A 197 -7.40 0.56 -12.51
N TYR A 198 -8.00 -0.62 -12.49
CA TYR A 198 -9.34 -0.89 -12.95
C TYR A 198 -10.36 -0.48 -11.88
N LEU A 199 -11.40 0.27 -12.20
CA LEU A 199 -12.51 0.53 -11.26
C LEU A 199 -13.32 -0.75 -11.00
N ILE A 200 -13.68 -1.47 -12.08
CA ILE A 200 -14.22 -2.82 -12.02
C ILE A 200 -13.11 -3.77 -12.43
N ALA A 201 -12.70 -4.68 -11.53
CA ALA A 201 -11.66 -5.65 -11.81
C ALA A 201 -12.03 -6.57 -13.01
N PRO A 202 -11.05 -7.02 -13.80
CA PRO A 202 -11.28 -8.00 -14.87
C PRO A 202 -11.94 -9.29 -14.40
N GLU A 203 -11.68 -9.74 -13.17
CA GLU A 203 -12.34 -10.93 -12.60
C GLU A 203 -13.84 -10.70 -12.33
N LEU A 204 -14.29 -9.45 -12.23
CA LEU A 204 -15.70 -9.09 -12.16
C LEU A 204 -16.27 -8.72 -13.54
N GLY A 205 -15.52 -8.94 -14.62
CA GLY A 205 -15.92 -8.61 -15.98
C GLY A 205 -15.58 -7.18 -16.42
N GLY A 206 -14.73 -6.46 -15.69
CA GLY A 206 -14.21 -5.17 -16.13
C GLY A 206 -13.42 -5.24 -17.43
N LEU A 207 -13.49 -4.17 -18.23
CA LEU A 207 -12.76 -4.04 -19.49
C LEU A 207 -11.46 -3.26 -19.30
N GLU A 208 -10.43 -3.55 -20.11
CA GLU A 208 -9.26 -2.68 -20.27
C GLU A 208 -9.64 -1.52 -21.20
N ASP A 209 -10.40 -0.58 -20.64
CA ASP A 209 -10.97 0.57 -21.34
C ASP A 209 -10.73 1.83 -20.52
N ILE A 210 -10.57 2.97 -21.19
CA ILE A 210 -10.34 4.26 -20.51
C ILE A 210 -11.47 4.62 -19.54
N GLN A 211 -12.69 4.19 -19.84
CA GLN A 211 -13.86 4.38 -18.98
C GLN A 211 -13.91 3.41 -17.78
N ASN A 212 -12.95 2.50 -17.65
CA ASN A 212 -12.78 1.62 -16.50
C ASN A 212 -11.41 1.78 -15.83
N LEU A 213 -10.50 2.58 -16.39
CA LEU A 213 -9.17 2.83 -15.82
C LEU A 213 -9.12 4.22 -15.19
N TRP A 214 -8.40 4.32 -14.07
CA TRP A 214 -8.22 5.58 -13.36
C TRP A 214 -6.86 5.62 -12.64
N PRO A 215 -6.34 6.82 -12.34
CA PRO A 215 -5.12 6.98 -11.56
C PRO A 215 -5.44 6.87 -10.06
N GLU A 216 -5.21 5.69 -9.49
CA GLU A 216 -5.35 5.45 -8.06
C GLU A 216 -4.17 6.06 -7.29
N PRO A 217 -4.41 6.95 -6.31
CA PRO A 217 -3.32 7.58 -5.56
C PRO A 217 -2.72 6.63 -4.51
N ASN A 218 -1.38 6.53 -4.49
CA ASN A 218 -0.64 5.72 -3.51
C ASN A 218 -0.59 6.35 -2.10
N THR A 219 -1.05 7.60 -1.96
CA THR A 219 -0.85 8.42 -0.75
C THR A 219 -1.94 8.26 0.32
N SER A 220 -3.02 7.54 0.03
CA SER A 220 -4.14 7.41 0.96
C SER A 220 -3.85 6.35 2.04
N PRO A 221 -3.88 6.69 3.34
CA PRO A 221 -3.55 5.73 4.41
C PRO A 221 -4.65 4.68 4.65
N THR A 222 -5.91 5.01 4.32
CA THR A 222 -7.08 4.15 4.64
C THR A 222 -7.76 3.62 3.40
N TRP A 223 -7.88 4.42 2.36
CA TRP A 223 -8.53 4.06 1.10
C TRP A 223 -7.47 3.93 0.03
N ASN A 224 -6.75 2.81 0.05
CA ASN A 224 -5.65 2.48 -0.86
C ASN A 224 -5.98 1.20 -1.65
N SER A 225 -5.06 0.85 -2.56
CA SER A 225 -5.14 -0.35 -3.39
C SER A 225 -5.43 -1.60 -2.57
N HIS A 226 -4.78 -1.80 -1.42
CA HIS A 226 -5.05 -2.97 -0.56
C HIS A 226 -6.50 -3.05 -0.07
N ALA A 227 -7.12 -1.92 0.29
CA ALA A 227 -8.53 -1.90 0.68
C ALA A 227 -9.43 -2.24 -0.52
N LYS A 228 -9.13 -1.67 -1.68
CA LYS A 228 -9.89 -1.93 -2.91
C LYS A 228 -9.74 -3.40 -3.37
N ASP A 229 -8.53 -3.95 -3.32
CA ASP A 229 -8.23 -5.34 -3.62
C ASP A 229 -9.05 -6.31 -2.78
N ALA A 230 -9.12 -6.06 -1.46
CA ALA A 230 -9.89 -6.89 -0.54
C ALA A 230 -11.39 -6.84 -0.88
N LEU A 231 -11.91 -5.69 -1.33
CA LEU A 231 -13.28 -5.58 -1.82
C LEU A 231 -13.47 -6.39 -3.11
N GLU A 232 -12.57 -6.27 -4.09
CA GLU A 232 -12.66 -7.00 -5.36
C GLU A 232 -12.68 -8.52 -5.14
N GLU A 233 -11.77 -9.02 -4.32
CA GLU A 233 -11.70 -10.43 -3.93
C GLU A 233 -12.99 -10.85 -3.24
N ARG A 234 -13.48 -10.04 -2.29
CA ARG A 234 -14.73 -10.32 -1.59
C ARG A 234 -15.94 -10.35 -2.52
N LEU A 235 -16.02 -9.44 -3.48
CA LEU A 235 -17.09 -9.41 -4.46
C LEU A 235 -17.04 -10.64 -5.37
N HIS A 236 -15.84 -11.04 -5.80
CA HIS A 236 -15.64 -12.24 -6.61
C HIS A 236 -16.08 -13.50 -5.85
N GLU A 237 -15.70 -13.65 -4.58
CA GLU A 237 -16.16 -14.75 -3.72
C GLU A 237 -17.69 -14.80 -3.60
N LEU A 238 -18.33 -13.64 -3.39
CA LEU A 238 -19.78 -13.55 -3.25
C LEU A 238 -20.50 -13.90 -4.57
N VAL A 239 -19.96 -13.45 -5.71
CA VAL A 239 -20.46 -13.80 -7.04
C VAL A 239 -20.32 -15.30 -7.30
N CYS A 240 -19.14 -15.86 -7.04
CA CYS A 240 -18.87 -17.28 -7.32
C CYS A 240 -19.53 -18.25 -6.35
N SER A 241 -19.90 -17.79 -5.15
CA SER A 241 -20.76 -18.54 -4.23
C SER A 241 -22.26 -18.34 -4.49
N GLY A 242 -22.64 -17.53 -5.49
CA GLY A 242 -24.03 -17.24 -5.84
C GLY A 242 -24.78 -16.37 -4.82
N LYS A 243 -24.05 -15.73 -3.90
CA LYS A 243 -24.61 -14.84 -2.86
C LYS A 243 -24.80 -13.40 -3.35
N LEU A 244 -24.19 -13.04 -4.47
CA LEU A 244 -24.30 -11.72 -5.09
C LEU A 244 -24.37 -11.87 -6.61
N ASP A 245 -25.25 -11.11 -7.25
CA ASP A 245 -25.30 -11.04 -8.71
C ASP A 245 -24.14 -10.19 -9.26
N VAL A 246 -23.56 -10.60 -10.40
CA VAL A 246 -22.42 -9.91 -11.01
C VAL A 246 -22.76 -8.45 -11.37
N ALA A 247 -23.96 -8.17 -11.88
CA ALA A 247 -24.33 -6.81 -12.24
C ALA A 247 -24.48 -5.93 -10.99
N THR A 248 -24.92 -6.52 -9.87
CA THR A 248 -24.94 -5.82 -8.58
C THR A 248 -23.53 -5.52 -8.07
N ALA A 249 -22.61 -6.49 -8.15
CA ALA A 249 -21.21 -6.28 -7.77
C ALA A 249 -20.54 -5.17 -8.61
N GLN A 250 -20.72 -5.22 -9.93
CA GLN A 250 -20.24 -4.19 -10.87
C GLN A 250 -20.84 -2.82 -10.57
N HIS A 251 -22.14 -2.75 -10.30
CA HIS A 251 -22.82 -1.50 -9.97
C HIS A 251 -22.31 -0.88 -8.67
N ASP A 252 -22.17 -1.69 -7.62
CA ASP A 252 -21.77 -1.21 -6.31
C ASP A 252 -20.33 -0.68 -6.31
N ILE A 253 -19.38 -1.42 -6.91
CA ILE A 253 -17.98 -1.00 -6.97
C ILE A 253 -17.79 0.25 -7.85
N SER A 254 -18.46 0.31 -9.01
CA SER A 254 -18.33 1.46 -9.92
C SER A 254 -19.01 2.73 -9.41
N THR A 255 -20.08 2.60 -8.62
CA THR A 255 -20.78 3.77 -8.07
C THR A 255 -19.99 4.41 -6.94
N ASN A 256 -19.51 3.61 -5.99
CA ASN A 256 -18.69 4.05 -4.87
C ASN A 256 -18.03 2.85 -4.20
N TRP A 257 -16.81 2.53 -4.61
CA TRP A 257 -16.09 1.38 -4.07
C TRP A 257 -15.83 1.48 -2.55
N ILE A 258 -15.68 2.69 -1.98
CA ILE A 258 -15.53 2.87 -0.51
C ILE A 258 -16.82 2.48 0.22
N ALA A 259 -17.98 2.83 -0.32
CA ALA A 259 -19.27 2.44 0.24
C ALA A 259 -19.49 0.93 0.09
N ALA A 260 -19.12 0.35 -1.06
CA ALA A 260 -19.14 -1.08 -1.29
C ALA A 260 -18.22 -1.84 -0.31
N TYR A 261 -17.00 -1.33 -0.07
CA TYR A 261 -16.06 -1.88 0.92
C TYR A 261 -16.73 -2.00 2.29
N LYS A 262 -17.30 -0.90 2.78
CA LYS A 262 -17.98 -0.88 4.09
C LYS A 262 -19.19 -1.83 4.15
N LYS A 263 -19.87 -2.04 3.02
CA LYS A 263 -21.02 -2.94 2.90
C LYS A 263 -20.63 -4.41 2.95
N TYR A 264 -19.56 -4.79 2.24
CA TYR A 264 -19.19 -6.19 2.02
C TYR A 264 -18.08 -6.72 2.95
N LEU A 265 -17.36 -5.81 3.61
CA LEU A 265 -16.30 -6.09 4.60
C LEU A 265 -16.59 -5.40 5.95
N PRO A 266 -17.72 -5.68 6.63
CA PRO A 266 -17.93 -5.18 7.98
C PRO A 266 -16.94 -5.85 8.96
N ALA A 267 -16.48 -5.09 9.96
CA ALA A 267 -15.46 -5.47 10.95
C ALA A 267 -15.76 -6.76 11.77
N GLU A 268 -16.92 -7.39 11.57
CA GLU A 268 -17.40 -8.59 12.26
C GLU A 268 -17.17 -9.88 11.44
N ALA A 269 -16.65 -9.80 10.21
CA ALA A 269 -16.21 -10.98 9.47
C ALA A 269 -14.82 -11.39 9.97
N GLY A 270 -14.80 -12.18 11.05
CA GLY A 270 -13.60 -12.67 11.70
C GLY A 270 -12.51 -13.12 10.71
N PHE A 271 -11.29 -12.66 10.97
CA PHE A 271 -10.07 -13.21 10.41
C PHE A 271 -10.13 -14.74 10.45
N PRO A 272 -9.88 -15.47 9.35
CA PRO A 272 -9.39 -16.83 9.50
C PRO A 272 -8.04 -16.72 10.22
N GLU A 273 -8.05 -17.06 11.51
CA GLU A 273 -6.83 -17.37 12.25
C GLU A 273 -5.98 -18.30 11.39
N GLY A 274 -4.70 -17.94 11.27
CA GLY A 274 -3.74 -18.65 10.45
C GLY A 274 -3.81 -20.15 10.70
N VAL A 275 -3.80 -20.91 9.60
CA VAL A 275 -3.47 -22.33 9.62
C VAL A 275 -2.02 -22.45 10.07
N ASN A 276 -1.83 -22.46 11.39
CA ASN A 276 -0.61 -22.92 12.02
C ASN A 276 -0.66 -24.45 12.04
N SER A 277 -0.41 -25.06 10.88
CA SER A 277 -0.31 -26.51 10.70
C SER A 277 1.13 -26.88 10.36
N SER A 278 2.05 -26.66 11.29
CA SER A 278 3.40 -27.25 11.25
C SER A 278 4.01 -27.28 12.66
N GLN A 279 3.31 -27.84 13.67
CA GLN A 279 3.99 -28.18 14.93
C GLN A 279 3.39 -29.27 15.82
N ASN A 280 2.27 -29.91 15.46
CA ASN A 280 1.77 -31.08 16.20
C ASN A 280 1.81 -32.36 15.36
N ARG A 281 3.02 -32.89 15.17
CA ARG A 281 3.20 -34.31 14.82
C ARG A 281 4.62 -34.82 15.12
N LEU A 282 5.13 -34.57 16.34
CA LEU A 282 6.36 -35.20 16.84
C LEU A 282 6.28 -35.49 18.35
N THR A 283 5.22 -36.16 18.81
CA THR A 283 5.23 -36.89 20.10
C THR A 283 4.15 -37.96 20.09
N SER A 284 4.42 -39.12 19.48
CA SER A 284 3.79 -40.40 19.86
C SER A 284 4.40 -41.54 19.03
N LEU A 285 5.67 -41.86 19.26
CA LEU A 285 6.24 -43.19 18.97
C LEU A 285 7.43 -43.38 19.94
N ALA A 286 7.09 -43.64 21.20
CA ALA A 286 7.98 -44.20 22.20
C ALA A 286 7.13 -45.07 23.13
N ALA A 287 6.73 -46.25 22.65
CA ALA A 287 6.31 -47.39 23.47
C ALA A 287 6.17 -48.63 22.57
N PHE A 288 7.09 -49.58 22.79
CA PHE A 288 7.19 -50.95 22.24
C PHE A 288 7.66 -51.12 20.80
#